data_AF-A0A4V3DB64-F1
#
_entry.id   AF-A0A4V3DB64-F1
#
_cell.length_a   1.000
_cell.length_b   1.000
_cell.length_c   1.000
_cell.angle_alpha   90.00
_cell.angle_beta   90.00
_cell.angle_gamma   90.00
#
_symmetry.space_group_name_H-M   'P 1'
#
loop_
_entity.id
_entity.type
_entity.pdbx_description
1 polymer ?
#
loop_
_entity_poly.entity_id
_entity_poly.type
_entity_poly.pdbx_seq_one_letter_code
_entity_poly.pdbx_strand_id
1 'polypeptide(L)'
;MSTDCIGCGCGIPAERAELGYTYCTAPDCQARFRRGPTVTAVAVNKSGDAFRVAGTTEIAARAAAGEFAQKNTGLGTEHVDTPPRVPAPRRPVTRRPARAVRPTWTPAQENIVRLYADMGLSPRQIAERARANTPRLNITENLAVRVLSTPRSAAELARKHGPRR
;
A
#
# COMPACT_ATOMS: atom_id res chain seq x y z
N MET A 1 -35.94 -28.38 10.42
CA MET A 1 -35.79 -26.93 10.67
C MET A 1 -37.01 -26.48 11.45
N SER A 2 -36.84 -25.68 12.51
CA SER A 2 -37.97 -25.22 13.34
C SER A 2 -38.88 -24.31 12.52
N THR A 3 -40.16 -24.65 12.43
CA THR A 3 -41.19 -23.80 11.82
C THR A 3 -41.78 -22.82 12.83
N ASP A 4 -41.36 -22.87 14.09
CA ASP A 4 -41.89 -22.03 15.15
C ASP A 4 -40.85 -21.00 15.60
N CYS A 5 -41.32 -19.76 15.80
CA CYS A 5 -40.51 -18.64 16.21
C CYS A 5 -40.03 -18.80 17.66
N ILE A 6 -38.72 -18.66 17.90
CA ILE A 6 -38.12 -18.71 19.24
C ILE A 6 -38.62 -17.62 20.20
N GLY A 7 -39.26 -16.57 19.68
CA GLY A 7 -39.73 -15.42 20.43
C GLY A 7 -41.17 -15.52 20.92
N CYS A 8 -42.09 -15.70 19.95
CA CYS A 8 -43.54 -15.72 20.18
C CYS A 8 -44.13 -17.14 20.20
N GLY A 9 -43.38 -18.16 19.75
CA GLY A 9 -43.92 -19.50 19.46
C GLY A 9 -44.84 -19.56 18.22
N CYS A 10 -45.04 -18.44 17.54
CA CYS A 10 -45.88 -18.35 16.35
C CYS A 10 -45.17 -18.93 15.11
N GLY A 11 -45.95 -19.47 14.17
CA GLY A 11 -45.42 -20.07 12.94
C GLY A 11 -44.59 -19.07 12.12
N ILE A 12 -43.42 -19.50 11.68
CA ILE A 12 -42.54 -18.78 10.76
C ILE A 12 -42.95 -19.16 9.33
N PRO A 13 -43.04 -18.21 8.38
CA PRO A 13 -43.22 -18.52 6.97
C PRO A 13 -42.17 -19.51 6.46
N ALA A 14 -42.59 -20.50 5.67
CA ALA A 14 -41.72 -21.58 5.18
C ALA A 14 -40.47 -21.04 4.45
N GLU A 15 -40.65 -20.03 3.58
CA GLU A 15 -39.57 -19.34 2.88
C GLU A 15 -38.48 -18.80 3.83
N ARG A 16 -38.87 -18.34 5.03
CA ARG A 16 -37.92 -17.79 6.01
C ARG A 16 -37.23 -18.89 6.79
N ALA A 17 -37.94 -19.97 7.10
CA ALA A 17 -37.36 -21.15 7.73
C ALA A 17 -36.32 -21.81 6.81
N GLU A 18 -36.58 -21.86 5.50
CA GLU A 18 -35.64 -22.34 4.47
C GLU A 18 -34.38 -21.47 4.39
N LEU A 19 -34.53 -20.15 4.55
CA LEU A 19 -33.41 -19.21 4.65
C LEU A 19 -32.67 -19.26 6.01
N GLY A 20 -33.07 -20.16 6.92
CA GLY A 20 -32.41 -20.38 8.21
C GLY A 20 -32.81 -19.40 9.31
N TYR A 21 -33.85 -18.58 9.13
CA TYR A 21 -34.34 -17.70 10.20
C TYR A 21 -35.06 -18.50 11.29
N THR A 22 -34.78 -18.15 12.54
CA THR A 22 -35.35 -18.79 13.73
C THR A 22 -36.49 -18.00 14.38
N TYR A 23 -36.85 -16.84 13.82
CA TYR A 23 -37.88 -15.95 14.36
C TYR A 23 -38.74 -15.28 13.27
N CYS A 24 -39.95 -14.91 13.64
CA CYS A 24 -40.95 -14.32 12.76
C CYS A 24 -40.69 -12.83 12.43
N THR A 25 -41.55 -12.24 11.60
CA THR A 25 -41.49 -10.83 11.20
C THR A 25 -42.28 -9.88 12.10
N ALA A 26 -42.90 -10.38 13.17
CA ALA A 26 -43.62 -9.54 14.12
C ALA A 26 -42.68 -8.48 14.74
N PRO A 27 -43.17 -7.24 14.94
CA PRO A 27 -42.32 -6.12 15.36
C PRO A 27 -41.59 -6.39 16.68
N ASP A 28 -42.26 -7.00 17.66
CA ASP A 28 -41.64 -7.34 18.95
C ASP A 28 -40.50 -8.36 18.79
N CYS A 29 -40.69 -9.38 17.95
CA CYS A 29 -39.66 -10.38 17.68
C CYS A 29 -38.50 -9.78 16.86
N GLN A 30 -38.79 -8.90 15.90
CA GLN A 30 -37.77 -8.18 15.16
C GLN A 30 -36.95 -7.28 16.08
N ALA A 31 -37.59 -6.50 16.96
CA ALA A 31 -36.89 -5.64 17.92
C ALA A 31 -35.95 -6.46 18.84
N ARG A 32 -36.37 -7.67 19.24
CA ARG A 32 -35.63 -8.50 20.19
C ARG A 32 -34.47 -9.26 19.54
N PHE A 33 -34.74 -9.92 18.40
CA PHE A 33 -33.82 -10.89 17.79
C PHE A 33 -33.09 -10.38 16.56
N ARG A 34 -33.54 -9.29 15.93
CA ARG A 34 -32.80 -8.70 14.81
C ARG A 34 -31.43 -8.26 15.32
N ARG A 35 -30.40 -8.91 14.78
CA ARG A 35 -29.02 -8.47 14.90
C ARG A 35 -28.59 -8.02 13.51
N GLY A 36 -28.00 -6.84 13.44
CA GLY A 36 -27.36 -6.40 12.20
C GLY A 36 -26.21 -7.34 11.84
N PRO A 37 -25.82 -7.39 10.55
CA PRO A 37 -24.61 -8.12 10.16
C PRO A 37 -23.43 -7.59 10.98
N THR A 38 -22.69 -8.49 11.63
CA THR A 38 -21.44 -8.10 12.27
C THR A 38 -20.39 -7.97 11.18
N VAL A 39 -19.72 -6.83 11.13
CA VAL A 39 -18.65 -6.55 10.16
C VAL A 39 -17.34 -6.40 10.92
N THR A 40 -16.37 -7.21 10.57
CA THR A 40 -15.02 -7.16 11.15
C THR A 40 -14.03 -6.68 10.10
N ALA A 41 -13.20 -5.72 10.46
CA ALA A 41 -12.08 -5.27 9.62
C ALA A 41 -10.88 -6.21 9.80
N VAL A 42 -10.30 -6.64 8.69
CA VAL A 42 -9.07 -7.44 8.64
C VAL A 42 -8.02 -6.61 7.93
N ALA A 43 -6.93 -6.27 8.62
CA ALA A 43 -5.82 -5.54 8.04
C ALA A 43 -5.19 -6.37 6.90
N VAL A 44 -4.92 -5.74 5.76
CA VAL A 44 -4.19 -6.36 4.65
C VAL A 44 -2.78 -5.77 4.55
N ASN A 45 -1.91 -6.36 3.73
CA ASN A 45 -0.60 -5.77 3.44
C ASN A 45 -0.79 -4.35 2.87
N LYS A 46 0.09 -3.41 3.27
CA LYS A 46 0.01 -1.96 3.03
C LYS A 46 -1.07 -1.27 3.91
N SER A 47 -1.32 0.02 3.70
CA SER A 47 -2.27 0.86 4.44
C SER A 47 -3.74 0.60 4.05
N GLY A 48 -4.18 -0.65 4.01
CA GLY A 48 -5.55 -1.01 3.64
C GLY A 48 -6.21 -2.01 4.60
N ASP A 49 -7.54 -1.99 4.64
CA ASP A 49 -8.38 -2.92 5.40
C ASP A 49 -9.36 -3.63 4.47
N ALA A 50 -9.60 -4.91 4.73
CA ALA A 50 -10.65 -5.71 4.10
C ALA A 50 -11.78 -5.98 5.11
N PHE A 51 -13.02 -5.69 4.75
CA PHE A 51 -14.18 -5.92 5.61
C PHE A 51 -14.78 -7.31 5.35
N ARG A 52 -15.10 -8.04 6.42
CA ARG A 52 -15.76 -9.35 6.38
C ARG A 52 -17.03 -9.32 7.21
N VAL A 53 -18.13 -9.84 6.65
CA VAL A 53 -19.40 -10.02 7.37
C VAL A 53 -19.30 -11.28 8.21
N ALA A 54 -18.75 -11.13 9.41
CA ALA A 54 -18.56 -12.17 10.41
C ALA A 54 -18.24 -11.53 11.76
N GLY A 55 -18.53 -12.25 12.84
CA GLY A 55 -18.16 -11.83 14.20
C GLY A 55 -16.64 -11.83 14.42
N THR A 56 -16.16 -11.01 15.35
CA THR A 56 -14.72 -10.92 15.68
C THR A 56 -14.15 -12.26 16.14
N THR A 57 -14.90 -13.03 16.94
CA THR A 57 -14.51 -14.37 17.40
C THR A 57 -14.38 -15.37 16.25
N GLU A 58 -15.31 -15.35 15.30
CA GLU A 58 -15.26 -16.21 14.11
C GLU A 58 -14.06 -15.86 13.23
N ILE A 59 -13.82 -14.58 13.00
CA ILE A 59 -12.65 -14.10 12.26
C ILE A 59 -11.35 -14.47 12.97
N ALA A 60 -11.29 -14.40 14.29
CA ALA A 60 -10.12 -14.85 15.07
C ALA A 60 -9.88 -16.36 14.92
N ALA A 61 -10.93 -17.18 14.94
CA ALA A 61 -10.81 -18.63 14.72
C ALA A 61 -10.31 -18.96 13.31
N ARG A 62 -10.82 -18.26 12.28
CA ARG A 62 -10.36 -18.38 10.89
C ARG A 62 -8.90 -17.94 10.72
N ALA A 63 -8.50 -16.88 11.42
CA ALA A 63 -7.11 -16.44 11.48
C ALA A 63 -6.20 -17.52 12.08
N ALA A 64 -6.62 -18.13 13.19
CA ALA A 64 -5.89 -19.23 13.84
C ALA A 64 -5.82 -20.48 12.94
N ALA A 65 -6.84 -20.73 12.11
CA ALA A 65 -6.85 -21.78 11.10
C ALA A 65 -5.95 -21.48 9.88
N GLY A 66 -5.31 -20.31 9.84
CA GLY A 66 -4.37 -19.93 8.77
C GLY A 66 -5.00 -19.30 7.54
N GLU A 67 -6.28 -18.89 7.60
CA GLU A 67 -6.93 -18.22 6.47
C GLU A 67 -6.28 -16.87 6.12
N PHE A 68 -5.73 -16.17 7.13
CA PHE A 68 -5.07 -14.89 6.95
C PHE A 68 -3.57 -15.03 7.18
N ALA A 69 -2.77 -14.46 6.27
CA ALA A 69 -1.34 -14.39 6.44
C ALA A 69 -0.99 -13.62 7.71
N GLN A 70 -0.09 -14.16 8.53
CA GLN A 70 0.46 -13.45 9.68
C GLN A 70 1.18 -12.20 9.19
N LYS A 71 0.87 -11.06 9.81
CA LYS A 71 1.59 -9.82 9.51
C LYS A 71 3.04 -10.02 9.96
N ASN A 72 3.95 -10.08 9.00
CA ASN A 72 5.37 -9.96 9.32
C ASN A 72 5.60 -8.52 9.81
N THR A 73 5.70 -8.35 11.13
CA THR A 73 5.98 -7.07 11.78
C THR A 73 7.47 -6.70 11.68
N GLY A 74 8.31 -7.59 11.16
CA GLY A 74 9.69 -7.27 10.82
C GLY A 74 9.70 -6.18 9.77
N LEU A 75 10.27 -5.03 10.10
CA LEU A 75 10.48 -3.88 9.20
C LEU A 75 11.56 -4.19 8.13
N GLY A 76 11.64 -5.43 7.65
CA GLY A 76 12.80 -5.97 6.94
C GLY A 76 14.07 -6.03 7.82
N THR A 77 13.93 -5.91 9.15
CA THR A 77 15.03 -5.90 10.11
C THR A 77 15.40 -7.29 10.62
N GLU A 78 14.47 -8.24 10.57
CA GLU A 78 14.68 -9.63 10.96
C GLU A 78 15.19 -10.39 9.73
N HIS A 79 16.52 -10.53 9.60
CA HIS A 79 17.12 -11.50 8.69
C HIS A 79 16.78 -12.90 9.23
N VAL A 80 15.93 -13.66 8.52
CA VAL A 80 15.76 -15.06 8.86
C VAL A 80 17.07 -15.75 8.52
N ASP A 81 17.84 -16.14 9.54
CA ASP A 81 19.05 -16.94 9.42
C ASP A 81 18.69 -18.31 8.81
N THR A 82 18.62 -18.34 7.49
CA THR A 82 18.72 -19.59 6.74
C THR A 82 20.12 -20.13 7.06
N PRO A 83 20.28 -21.39 7.51
CA PRO A 83 21.59 -21.92 7.83
C PRO A 83 22.50 -21.70 6.62
N PRO A 84 23.66 -21.05 6.81
CA PRO A 84 24.49 -20.67 5.70
C PRO A 84 24.94 -21.95 5.02
N ARG A 85 24.57 -22.12 3.75
CA ARG A 85 25.24 -23.08 2.87
C ARG A 85 26.70 -22.65 2.84
N VAL A 86 27.54 -23.31 3.64
CA VAL A 86 28.95 -22.96 3.83
C VAL A 86 29.61 -22.87 2.46
N PRO A 87 29.92 -21.66 1.96
CA PRO A 87 30.67 -21.53 0.74
C PRO A 87 32.12 -21.86 1.08
N ALA A 88 32.78 -22.67 0.26
CA ALA A 88 34.22 -22.93 0.36
C ALA A 88 35.00 -21.62 0.58
N PRO A 89 36.08 -21.62 1.38
CA PRO A 89 36.76 -20.40 1.80
C PRO A 89 37.20 -19.58 0.59
N ARG A 90 36.50 -18.46 0.35
CA ARG A 90 36.85 -17.50 -0.70
C ARG A 90 37.92 -16.57 -0.17
N ARG A 91 39.02 -16.48 -0.92
CA ARG A 91 40.08 -15.47 -0.76
C ARG A 91 39.47 -14.07 -0.55
N PRO A 92 40.09 -13.21 0.30
CA PRO A 92 39.59 -11.87 0.54
C PRO A 92 39.61 -11.07 -0.77
N VAL A 93 38.43 -10.80 -1.31
CA VAL A 93 38.26 -9.86 -2.41
C VAL A 93 38.21 -8.48 -1.79
N THR A 94 39.17 -7.62 -2.13
CA THR A 94 39.15 -6.20 -1.81
C THR A 94 37.78 -5.62 -2.20
N ARG A 95 36.98 -5.18 -1.21
CA ARG A 95 35.70 -4.50 -1.45
C ARG A 95 35.96 -3.21 -2.22
N ARG A 96 35.71 -3.24 -3.53
CA ARG A 96 35.61 -2.03 -4.34
C ARG A 96 34.45 -1.19 -3.80
N PRO A 97 34.62 0.13 -3.61
CA PRO A 97 33.52 0.99 -3.19
C PRO A 97 32.36 0.86 -4.19
N ALA A 98 31.13 0.78 -3.66
CA ALA A 98 29.92 0.76 -4.48
C ALA A 98 29.96 1.96 -5.43
N ARG A 99 30.00 1.70 -6.74
CA ARG A 99 30.05 2.73 -7.76
C ARG A 99 28.75 3.53 -7.65
N ALA A 100 28.85 4.79 -7.24
CA ALA A 100 27.70 5.71 -7.24
C ALA A 100 27.03 5.63 -8.61
N VAL A 101 25.77 5.17 -8.65
CA VAL A 101 24.97 5.13 -9.86
C VAL A 101 24.79 6.56 -10.31
N ARG A 102 25.53 6.96 -11.34
CA ARG A 102 25.39 8.30 -11.90
C ARG A 102 23.99 8.43 -12.48
N PRO A 103 23.29 9.56 -12.27
CA PRO A 103 22.02 9.81 -12.92
C PRO A 103 22.16 9.63 -14.43
N THR A 104 21.12 9.09 -15.07
CA THR A 104 21.10 8.87 -16.52
C THR A 104 20.89 10.15 -17.33
N TRP A 105 20.74 11.30 -16.66
CA TRP A 105 20.49 12.61 -17.27
C TRP A 105 21.66 13.56 -17.00
N THR A 106 21.81 14.57 -17.86
CA THR A 106 22.86 15.58 -17.73
C THR A 106 22.47 16.67 -16.72
N PRO A 107 23.44 17.38 -16.12
CA PRO A 107 23.15 18.52 -15.25
C PRO A 107 22.30 19.62 -15.94
N ALA A 108 22.49 19.81 -17.25
CA ALA A 108 21.71 20.76 -18.03
C ALA A 108 20.23 20.35 -18.15
N GLN A 109 19.95 19.05 -18.36
CA GLN A 109 18.59 18.51 -18.36
C GLN A 109 17.93 18.68 -17.00
N GLU A 110 18.64 18.36 -15.91
CA GLU A 110 18.14 18.52 -14.54
C GLU A 110 17.78 19.98 -14.22
N ASN A 111 18.66 20.91 -14.60
CA ASN A 111 18.44 22.33 -14.35
C ASN A 111 17.20 22.85 -15.09
N ILE A 112 17.04 22.55 -16.38
CA ILE A 112 15.87 23.01 -17.16
C ILE A 112 14.57 22.40 -16.63
N VAL A 113 14.57 21.10 -16.32
CA VAL A 113 13.38 20.44 -15.76
C VAL A 113 12.97 21.08 -14.44
N ARG A 114 13.92 21.31 -13.53
CA ARG A 114 13.62 21.92 -12.24
C ARG A 114 13.22 23.38 -12.36
N LEU A 115 13.84 24.15 -13.26
CA LEU A 115 13.44 25.53 -13.54
C LEU A 115 11.97 25.61 -13.98
N TYR A 116 11.55 24.72 -14.88
CA TYR A 116 10.17 24.70 -15.38
C TYR A 116 9.19 24.14 -14.34
N ALA A 117 9.61 23.19 -13.51
CA ALA A 117 8.81 22.71 -12.39
C ALA A 117 8.63 23.77 -11.29
N ASP A 118 9.68 24.55 -10.99
CA ASP A 118 9.63 25.68 -10.05
C ASP A 118 8.68 26.79 -10.57
N MET A 119 8.42 26.85 -11.89
CA MET A 119 7.37 27.70 -12.52
C MET A 119 5.97 27.06 -12.52
N GLY A 120 5.78 25.89 -11.92
CA GLY A 120 4.49 25.22 -11.78
C GLY A 120 4.03 24.41 -13.00
N LEU A 121 4.93 24.13 -13.96
CA LEU A 121 4.56 23.32 -15.13
C LEU A 121 4.50 21.82 -14.77
N SER A 122 3.51 21.13 -15.33
CA SER A 122 3.44 19.66 -15.26
C SER A 122 4.54 19.00 -16.11
N PRO A 123 4.93 17.73 -15.85
CA PRO A 123 5.98 17.04 -16.61
C PRO A 123 5.77 17.04 -18.12
N ARG A 124 4.51 16.93 -18.58
CA ARG A 124 4.14 17.04 -19.99
C ARG A 124 4.45 18.43 -20.56
N GLN A 125 4.01 19.49 -19.87
CA GLN A 125 4.24 20.87 -20.25
C GLN A 125 5.73 21.24 -20.23
N ILE A 126 6.49 20.70 -19.28
CA ILE A 126 7.95 20.83 -19.21
C ILE A 126 8.58 20.28 -20.49
N ALA A 127 8.20 19.08 -20.93
CA ALA A 127 8.73 18.47 -22.13
C ALA A 127 8.35 19.26 -23.40
N GLU A 128 7.10 19.73 -23.49
CA GLU A 128 6.63 20.58 -24.59
C GLU A 128 7.42 21.90 -24.66
N ARG A 129 7.56 22.60 -23.53
CA ARG A 129 8.29 23.86 -23.45
C ARG A 129 9.79 23.67 -23.69
N ALA A 130 10.37 22.56 -23.23
CA ALA A 130 11.76 22.22 -23.47
C ALA A 130 12.04 21.91 -24.94
N ARG A 131 11.12 21.25 -25.65
CA ARG A 131 11.25 21.04 -27.11
C ARG A 131 11.26 22.36 -27.88
N ALA A 132 10.46 23.34 -27.46
CA ALA A 132 10.43 24.66 -28.09
C ALA A 132 11.70 25.50 -27.82
N ASN A 133 12.21 25.48 -26.59
CA ASN A 133 13.28 26.40 -26.16
C ASN A 133 14.69 25.78 -26.13
N THR A 134 14.79 24.48 -25.86
CA THR A 134 16.06 23.74 -25.69
C THR A 134 16.03 22.36 -26.37
N PRO A 135 15.73 22.29 -27.69
CA PRO A 135 15.52 21.02 -28.39
C PRO A 135 16.73 20.07 -28.29
N ARG A 136 17.95 20.61 -28.22
CA ARG A 136 19.20 19.84 -28.11
C ARG A 136 19.31 19.00 -26.84
N LEU A 137 18.56 19.33 -25.79
CA LEU A 137 18.58 18.59 -24.52
C LEU A 137 17.67 17.35 -24.53
N ASN A 138 16.85 17.15 -25.57
CA ASN A 138 15.99 15.96 -25.73
C ASN A 138 15.20 15.60 -24.45
N ILE A 139 14.63 16.61 -23.79
CA ILE A 139 13.87 16.43 -22.56
C ILE A 139 12.51 15.82 -22.91
N THR A 140 12.30 14.57 -22.47
CA THR A 140 11.04 13.85 -22.58
C THR A 140 10.25 13.97 -21.28
N GLU A 141 8.94 13.71 -21.34
CA GLU A 141 8.08 13.69 -20.16
C GLU A 141 8.57 12.65 -19.13
N ASN A 142 8.96 11.46 -19.58
CA ASN A 142 9.51 10.42 -18.71
C ASN A 142 10.83 10.87 -18.03
N LEU A 143 11.69 11.59 -18.73
CA LEU A 143 12.89 12.19 -18.13
C LEU A 143 12.52 13.21 -17.05
N ALA A 144 11.54 14.08 -17.33
CA ALA A 144 11.08 15.08 -16.37
C ALA A 144 10.54 14.43 -15.09
N VAL A 145 9.72 13.38 -15.22
CA VAL A 145 9.23 12.59 -14.08
C VAL A 145 10.40 12.02 -13.27
N ARG A 146 11.36 11.35 -13.92
CA ARG A 146 12.51 10.74 -13.23
C ARG A 146 13.35 11.77 -12.46
N VAL A 147 13.58 12.95 -13.05
CA VAL A 147 14.31 14.04 -12.40
C VAL A 147 13.55 14.57 -11.18
N LEU A 148 12.22 14.75 -11.27
CA LEU A 148 11.40 15.30 -10.20
C LEU A 148 11.13 14.30 -9.06
N SER A 149 11.09 13.00 -9.38
CA SER A 149 10.99 11.93 -8.38
C SER A 149 12.30 11.66 -7.64
N THR A 150 13.42 12.21 -8.12
CA THR A 150 14.72 12.07 -7.45
C THR A 150 14.94 13.27 -6.51
N PRO A 151 15.21 13.05 -5.21
CA PRO A 151 15.45 14.15 -4.28
C PRO A 151 16.64 14.99 -4.76
N ARG A 152 16.53 16.32 -4.62
CA ARG A 152 17.64 17.25 -4.85
C ARG A 152 18.85 16.75 -4.07
N SER A 153 19.98 16.54 -4.74
CA SER A 153 21.18 16.04 -4.06
C SER A 153 21.54 16.96 -2.89
N ALA A 154 21.97 16.38 -1.76
CA ALA A 154 22.36 17.16 -0.57
C ALA A 154 23.45 18.22 -0.88
N ALA A 155 24.30 17.94 -1.87
CA ALA A 155 25.33 18.86 -2.37
C ALA A 155 24.78 20.07 -3.14
N GLU A 156 23.56 20.01 -3.67
CA GLU A 156 22.88 21.13 -4.34
C GLU A 156 22.10 22.00 -3.34
N LEU A 157 21.47 21.38 -2.33
CA LEU A 157 20.85 22.10 -1.21
C LEU A 157 21.87 22.89 -0.39
N ALA A 158 23.06 22.33 -0.15
CA ALA A 158 24.16 23.02 0.52
C ALA A 158 24.70 24.24 -0.26
N ARG A 159 24.61 24.23 -1.60
CA ARG A 159 25.03 25.36 -2.45
C ARG A 159 23.99 26.49 -2.49
N LYS A 160 22.69 26.17 -2.35
CA LYS A 160 21.62 27.17 -2.28
C LYS A 160 21.55 27.88 -0.92
N HIS A 161 22.14 27.28 0.12
CA HIS A 161 22.20 27.82 1.49
C HIS A 161 23.63 28.09 1.98
N GLY A 162 24.50 28.62 1.10
CA GLY A 162 25.81 29.11 1.53
C GLY A 162 25.70 30.12 2.69
N PRO A 163 26.69 30.16 3.61
CA PRO A 163 26.61 30.98 4.82
C PRO A 163 26.39 32.43 4.43
N ARG A 164 25.31 33.03 4.94
CA ARG A 164 25.09 34.48 4.88
C ARG A 164 26.27 35.12 5.62
N ARG A 165 27.17 35.78 4.89
CA ARG A 165 28.08 36.78 5.45
C ARG A 165 27.32 38.07 5.70
#